data_AF-A0A958WN89-F1
#
_entry.id   AF-A0A958WN89-F1
#
_cell.length_a   1.000
_cell.length_b   1.000
_cell.length_c   1.000
_cell.angle_alpha   90.00
_cell.angle_beta   90.00
_cell.angle_gamma   90.00
#
_symmetry.space_group_name_H-M   'P 1'
#
loop_
_entity.id
_entity.type
_entity.pdbx_description
1 polymer ?
#
loop_
_entity_poly.entity_id
_entity_poly.type
_entity_poly.pdbx_seq_one_letter_code
_entity_poly.pdbx_strand_id
1 'polypeptide(L)' 'MKSYTLCALILFGIGIQGFSQKIFSKDTIKASTGDVVVTFIGHGSLLMEWRGKKIYMDPSSREADL' A
#
# COMPACT_ATOMS: atom_id res chain seq x y z
N MET A 1 33.02 -24.34 -13.04
CA MET A 1 32.25 -23.08 -13.15
C MET A 1 33.22 -21.96 -12.86
N LYS A 2 33.39 -20.99 -13.77
CA LYS A 2 34.43 -19.97 -13.64
C LYS A 2 34.00 -18.92 -12.61
N SER A 3 34.92 -18.42 -11.80
CA SER A 3 34.63 -17.54 -10.65
C SER A 3 33.84 -16.29 -11.02
N TYR A 4 34.06 -15.74 -12.21
CA TYR A 4 33.33 -14.58 -12.72
C TYR A 4 31.85 -14.88 -13.02
N THR A 5 31.51 -16.13 -13.37
CA THR A 5 30.12 -16.56 -13.58
C THR A 5 29.35 -16.57 -12.26
N LEU A 6 30.03 -16.89 -11.15
CA LEU A 6 29.45 -16.83 -9.81
C LEU A 6 29.24 -15.38 -9.35
N CYS A 7 30.22 -14.50 -9.59
CA CYS A 7 30.08 -13.08 -9.25
C CYS A 7 28.95 -12.39 -10.03
N ALA A 8 28.77 -12.71 -11.31
CA ALA A 8 27.69 -12.15 -12.13
C ALA A 8 26.30 -12.56 -11.62
N LEU A 9 26.15 -13.80 -11.14
CA LEU A 9 24.91 -14.31 -10.56
C LEU A 9 24.55 -13.62 -9.24
N ILE A 10 25.54 -13.36 -8.39
CA ILE A 10 25.35 -12.66 -7.11
C ILE A 10 24.95 -11.20 -7.34
N LEU A 11 25.58 -10.51 -8.29
CA LEU A 11 25.25 -9.12 -8.62
C LEU A 11 23.85 -8.96 -9.22
N PHE A 12 23.35 -9.95 -9.96
CA PHE A 12 22.00 -9.92 -10.53
C PHE A 12 20.90 -10.14 -9.48
N GLY A 13 21.19 -10.89 -8.41
CA GLY A 13 20.22 -11.19 -7.35
C GLY A 13 19.90 -10.01 -6.41
N ILE A 14 20.80 -9.02 -6.29
CA ILE A 14 20.63 -7.89 -5.35
C ILE A 14 19.67 -6.81 -5.92
N GLY A 15 19.42 -6.81 -7.23
CA GLY A 15 18.59 -5.78 -7.89
C GLY A 15 17.07 -5.95 -7.76
N ILE A 16 16.59 -7.08 -7.22
CA ILE A 16 15.16 -7.33 -7.10
C ILE A 16 14.69 -6.81 -5.74
N GLN A 17 14.46 -5.50 -5.65
CA GLN A 17 13.73 -4.94 -4.51
C GLN A 17 12.28 -5.38 -4.63
N GLY A 18 11.83 -6.24 -3.70
CA GLY A 18 10.45 -6.68 -3.62
C GLY A 18 9.56 -5.50 -3.25
N PHE A 19 8.83 -4.94 -4.22
CA PHE A 19 7.75 -4.00 -3.97
C PHE A 19 6.59 -4.75 -3.32
N SER A 20 6.61 -4.87 -1.99
CA SER A 20 5.44 -5.35 -1.24
C SER A 20 4.36 -4.27 -1.31
N GLN A 21 3.28 -4.53 -2.06
CA GLN A 21 2.09 -3.69 -2.01
C GLN A 21 1.47 -3.81 -0.62
N LYS A 22 1.33 -2.69 0.09
CA LYS A 22 0.63 -2.68 1.38
C LYS A 22 -0.84 -3.03 1.14
N ILE A 23 -1.23 -4.25 1.48
CA ILE A 23 -2.63 -4.66 1.51
C ILE A 23 -3.21 -4.15 2.83
N PHE A 24 -3.99 -3.08 2.74
CA PHE A 24 -4.71 -2.52 3.87
C PHE A 24 -6.06 -3.23 4.06
N SER A 25 -6.48 -3.40 5.30
CA SER A 25 -7.82 -3.91 5.60
C SER A 25 -8.88 -2.92 5.16
N LYS A 26 -9.96 -3.42 4.55
CA LYS A 26 -11.08 -2.62 4.06
C LYS A 26 -12.38 -3.13 4.63
N ASP A 27 -13.19 -2.21 5.12
CA ASP A 27 -14.57 -2.44 5.53
C ASP A 27 -15.51 -1.68 4.61
N THR A 28 -16.61 -2.32 4.19
CA THR A 28 -17.62 -1.69 3.32
C THR A 28 -18.92 -1.52 4.09
N ILE A 29 -19.35 -0.27 4.22
CA ILE A 29 -20.63 0.10 4.80
C ILE A 29 -21.61 0.32 3.65
N LYS A 30 -22.65 -0.52 3.59
CA LYS A 30 -23.71 -0.42 2.58
C LYS A 30 -24.63 0.76 2.88
N ALA A 31 -24.91 1.59 1.88
CA ALA A 31 -25.85 2.70 2.00
C ALA A 31 -26.66 2.87 0.71
N SER A 32 -27.89 3.38 0.83
CA SER A 32 -28.79 3.59 -0.32
C SER A 32 -28.25 4.58 -1.35
N THR A 33 -27.39 5.50 -0.91
CA THR A 33 -26.73 6.52 -1.76
C THR A 33 -25.39 6.07 -2.34
N GLY A 34 -25.05 4.79 -2.20
CA GLY A 34 -23.77 4.21 -2.62
C GLY A 34 -22.88 3.84 -1.43
N ASP A 35 -22.11 2.77 -1.62
CA ASP A 35 -21.24 2.19 -0.59
C ASP A 35 -20.17 3.16 -0.10
N VAL A 36 -19.91 3.12 1.21
CA VAL A 36 -18.78 3.79 1.84
C VAL A 36 -17.72 2.73 2.13
N VAL A 37 -16.54 2.89 1.55
CA VAL A 37 -15.39 1.99 1.80
C VAL A 37 -14.45 2.68 2.77
N VAL A 38 -14.17 2.04 3.89
CA VAL A 38 -13.21 2.51 4.90
C VAL A 38 -11.98 1.63 4.84
N THR A 39 -10.81 2.23 4.66
CA THR A 39 -9.52 1.54 4.59
C THR A 39 -8.64 2.00 5.74
N PHE A 40 -8.14 1.06 6.55
CA PHE A 40 -7.14 1.39 7.56
C PHE A 40 -5.76 1.57 6.92
N ILE A 41 -5.21 2.78 6.94
CA ILE A 41 -3.94 3.10 6.26
C ILE A 41 -2.73 3.23 7.22
N GLY A 42 -2.95 3.15 8.54
CA GLY A 42 -1.88 3.01 9.54
C GLY A 42 -2.01 3.95 10.75
N HIS A 43 -1.47 3.58 11.93
CA HIS A 43 -1.45 4.32 13.22
C HIS A 43 -2.79 4.76 13.83
N GLY A 44 -3.84 4.90 13.02
CA GLY A 44 -5.10 5.58 13.36
C GLY A 44 -5.70 6.29 12.14
N SER A 45 -4.89 6.51 11.11
CA SER A 45 -5.28 7.12 9.84
C SER A 45 -6.19 6.20 9.03
N LEU A 46 -7.29 6.76 8.53
CA LEU A 46 -8.26 6.06 7.68
C LEU A 46 -8.42 6.79 6.34
N LEU A 47 -8.60 6.02 5.27
CA LEU A 47 -9.09 6.51 3.99
C LEU A 47 -10.55 6.07 3.84
N MET A 48 -11.47 7.02 3.69
CA MET A 48 -12.83 6.72 3.27
C MET A 48 -13.06 7.09 1.81
N GLU A 49 -13.71 6.19 1.08
CA GLU A 49 -14.10 6.39 -0.31
C GLU A 49 -15.63 6.34 -0.40
N TRP A 50 -16.23 7.40 -0.95
CA TRP A 50 -17.68 7.48 -1.16
C TRP A 50 -18.01 8.28 -2.41
N ARG A 51 -18.74 7.67 -3.35
CA ARG A 51 -19.15 8.30 -4.63
C ARG A 51 -18.00 8.97 -5.38
N GLY A 52 -16.84 8.31 -5.42
CA GLY A 52 -15.62 8.82 -6.06
C GLY A 52 -14.89 9.92 -5.30
N LYS A 53 -15.37 10.33 -4.12
CA LYS A 53 -14.63 11.21 -3.21
C LYS A 53 -13.74 10.39 -2.29
N LYS A 54 -12.56 10.93 -1.99
CA LYS A 54 -11.62 10.41 -1.00
C LYS A 54 -11.58 11.36 0.19
N ILE A 55 -11.72 10.83 1.39
CA ILE A 55 -11.69 11.57 2.65
C ILE A 55 -10.62 10.91 3.52
N TYR A 56 -9.58 11.67 3.83
CA TYR A 56 -8.51 11.23 4.72
C TYR A 56 -8.86 11.67 6.15
N MET A 57 -8.95 10.71 7.05
CA MET A 57 -9.23 10.95 8.46
C MET A 57 -7.95 10.77 9.26
N ASP A 58 -7.58 11.81 10.01
CA ASP A 58 -6.42 11.84 10.88
C ASP A 58 -5.13 11.28 10.24
N PRO A 59 -4.69 11.81 9.08
CA PRO A 59 -3.46 11.36 8.46
C PRO A 59 -2.28 11.72 9.38
N SER A 60 -1.55 10.70 9.85
CA SER A 60 -0.24 10.94 10.45
C SER A 60 0.71 11.44 9.35
N SER A 61 1.84 12.06 9.73
CA SER A 61 2.79 12.59 8.74
C SER A 61 3.17 11.58 7.65
N ARG A 62 3.27 10.29 7.99
CA ARG A 62 3.59 9.22 7.03
C ARG A 62 2.48 8.98 6.00
N GLU A 63 1.23 9.07 6.42
CA GLU A 63 0.05 8.80 5.58
C GLU A 63 -0.43 10.05 4.84
N ALA A 64 -0.06 11.25 5.29
CA ALA A 64 -0.31 12.50 4.60
C ALA A 64 0.52 12.62 3.29
N ASP A 65 1.67 11.96 3.24
CA ASP A 65 2.56 11.93 2.07
C ASP A 65 2.17 10.84 1.03
N LEU A 66 1.04 10.14 1.22
CA LEU A 66 0.50 9.11 0.30
C LEU A 66 -0.38 9.70 -0.81
#